data_AF-Q5V163-F1
#
_entry.id   AF-Q5V163-F1
#
_cell.length_a   1.000
_cell.length_b   1.000
_cell.length_c   1.000
_cell.angle_alpha   90.00
_cell.angle_beta   90.00
_cell.angle_gamma   90.00
#
_symmetry.space_group_name_H-M   'P 1'
#
loop_
_entity.id
_entity.type
_entity.pdbx_description
1 polymer ?
#
loop_
_entity_poly.entity_id
_entity_poly.type
_entity_poly.pdbx_seq_one_letter_code
_entity_poly.pdbx_strand_id
1 'polypeptide(L)'
;MVHRADAAGAVRHLLTENHRDEVVLVVDDKPVEKWAFADWLAEQCDVSFPPKQTTEERLADESLSETAKRRIQTSKRCSNDRLHELGYEFEYPTFREGYRDAVRDYRQN
;
A
#
# COMPACT_ATOMS: atom_id res chain seq x y z
N MET A 1 -0.47 -1.72 2.09
CA MET A 1 0.08 -0.38 1.76
C MET A 1 -0.09 0.50 2.98
N VAL A 2 0.14 1.80 2.95
CA VAL A 2 -0.30 2.70 4.04
C VAL A 2 -0.58 4.07 3.44
N HIS A 3 -1.66 4.73 3.85
CA HIS A 3 -1.94 6.10 3.46
C HIS A 3 -0.99 7.06 4.19
N ARG A 4 -0.61 8.19 3.56
CA ARG A 4 0.36 9.14 4.15
C ARG A 4 -0.10 9.71 5.49
N ALA A 5 -1.40 9.91 5.67
CA ALA A 5 -1.96 10.46 6.90
C ALA A 5 -1.81 9.44 8.04
N ASP A 6 -2.05 8.16 7.78
CA ASP A 6 -1.86 7.10 8.76
C ASP A 6 -0.39 6.79 9.04
N ALA A 7 0.48 6.91 8.05
CA ALA A 7 1.92 6.79 8.28
C ALA A 7 2.42 7.83 9.30
N ALA A 8 1.97 9.09 9.16
CA ALA A 8 2.29 10.14 10.13
C ALA A 8 1.50 9.99 11.44
N GLY A 9 0.25 9.55 11.36
CA GLY A 9 -0.65 9.31 12.48
C GLY A 9 -0.11 8.26 13.45
N ALA A 10 0.31 7.11 12.91
CA ALA A 10 0.88 6.03 13.71
C ALA A 10 2.16 6.46 14.44
N VAL A 11 3.05 7.22 13.79
CA VAL A 11 4.24 7.76 14.44
C VAL A 11 3.86 8.70 15.58
N ARG A 12 2.92 9.63 15.35
CA ARG A 12 2.43 10.55 16.39
C ARG A 12 1.83 9.78 17.58
N HIS A 13 1.00 8.77 17.30
CA HIS A 13 0.36 7.91 18.29
C HIS A 13 1.40 7.22 19.18
N LEU A 14 2.34 6.49 18.58
CA LEU A 14 3.37 5.75 19.33
C LEU A 14 4.23 6.68 20.20
N LEU A 15 4.51 7.90 19.74
CA LEU A 15 5.27 8.89 20.51
C LEU A 15 4.47 9.49 21.68
N THR A 16 3.16 9.65 21.51
CA THR A 16 2.25 10.28 22.49
C THR A 16 1.85 9.29 23.58
N GLU A 17 1.52 8.06 23.20
CA GLU A 17 1.14 6.96 24.12
C GLU A 17 2.36 6.23 24.71
N ASN A 18 3.58 6.75 24.48
CA ASN A 18 4.83 6.25 25.03
C ASN A 18 5.18 4.78 24.65
N HIS A 19 4.87 4.38 23.42
CA HIS A 19 5.21 3.07 22.84
C HIS A 19 6.52 3.12 22.02
N ARG A 20 7.55 3.81 22.51
CA ARG A 20 8.77 4.13 21.74
C ARG A 20 9.68 2.94 21.48
N ASP A 21 9.60 1.91 22.32
CA ASP A 21 10.41 0.70 22.21
C ASP A 21 9.71 -0.42 21.41
N GLU A 22 8.50 -0.14 20.91
CA GLU A 22 7.69 -1.10 20.15
C GLU A 22 8.13 -1.20 18.69
N VAL A 23 8.18 -2.43 18.17
CA VAL A 23 8.36 -2.68 16.74
C VAL A 23 7.01 -3.03 16.14
N VAL A 24 6.51 -2.17 15.26
CA VAL A 24 5.20 -2.34 14.62
C VAL A 24 5.28 -2.27 13.11
N LEU A 25 4.33 -2.93 12.44
CA LEU A 25 4.10 -2.79 11.01
C LEU A 25 2.96 -1.82 10.77
N VAL A 26 3.26 -0.70 10.11
CA VAL A 26 2.24 0.29 9.72
C VAL A 26 1.80 -0.02 8.30
N VAL A 27 0.76 -0.85 8.18
CA VAL A 27 0.08 -1.17 6.92
C VAL A 27 -1.43 -1.07 7.11
N ASP A 28 -2.17 -0.77 6.05
CA ASP A 28 -3.63 -0.79 6.03
C ASP A 28 -4.20 -2.21 6.27
N ASP A 29 -5.48 -2.29 6.62
CA ASP A 29 -6.16 -3.53 7.02
C ASP A 29 -6.44 -4.48 5.84
N LYS A 30 -6.27 -4.01 4.59
CA LYS A 30 -6.61 -4.77 3.40
C LYS A 30 -5.39 -5.07 2.52
N PRO A 31 -4.77 -6.26 2.69
CA PRO A 31 -3.87 -6.79 1.68
C PRO A 31 -4.56 -6.87 0.32
N VAL A 32 -3.84 -6.48 -0.74
CA VAL A 32 -4.32 -6.52 -2.11
C VAL A 32 -3.21 -6.96 -3.05
N GLU A 33 -3.56 -7.85 -3.98
CA GLU A 33 -2.64 -8.30 -5.03
C GLU A 33 -2.40 -7.20 -6.06
N LYS A 34 -1.19 -7.16 -6.64
CA LYS A 34 -0.79 -6.09 -7.57
C LYS A 34 -1.76 -5.94 -8.74
N TRP A 35 -2.17 -7.05 -9.37
CA TRP A 35 -3.10 -7.00 -10.50
C TRP A 35 -4.50 -6.57 -10.07
N ALA A 36 -5.01 -7.09 -8.95
CA ALA A 36 -6.32 -6.69 -8.43
C ALA A 36 -6.36 -5.19 -8.07
N PHE A 37 -5.26 -4.65 -7.54
CA PHE A 37 -5.13 -3.23 -7.27
C PHE A 37 -5.11 -2.39 -8.55
N ALA A 38 -4.38 -2.83 -9.57
CA ALA A 38 -4.31 -2.16 -10.87
C ALA A 38 -5.65 -2.20 -11.61
N ASP A 39 -6.33 -3.35 -11.60
CA ASP A 39 -7.65 -3.54 -12.20
C ASP A 39 -8.68 -2.63 -11.48
N TRP A 40 -8.66 -2.58 -10.14
CA TRP A 40 -9.51 -1.67 -9.38
C TRP A 40 -9.28 -0.20 -9.74
N LEU A 41 -8.02 0.25 -9.85
CA LEU A 41 -7.72 1.62 -10.26
C LEU A 41 -8.24 1.92 -11.66
N ALA A 42 -8.07 1.00 -12.62
CA ALA A 42 -8.57 1.17 -13.98
C ALA A 42 -10.10 1.34 -14.02
N GLU A 43 -10.83 0.49 -13.27
CA GLU A 43 -12.28 0.60 -13.09
C GLU A 43 -12.68 1.94 -12.46
N GLN A 44 -11.99 2.34 -11.39
CA GLN A 44 -12.30 3.58 -10.68
C GLN A 44 -12.06 4.83 -11.54
N CYS A 45 -11.07 4.77 -12.44
CA CYS A 45 -10.70 5.87 -13.32
C CYS A 45 -11.37 5.83 -14.69
N ASP A 46 -12.16 4.80 -15.01
CA ASP A 46 -12.79 4.58 -16.32
C ASP A 46 -11.77 4.56 -17.49
N VAL A 47 -10.69 3.81 -17.29
CA VAL A 47 -9.63 3.63 -18.30
C VAL A 47 -9.43 2.16 -18.65
N SER A 48 -8.76 1.92 -19.77
CA SER A 48 -8.40 0.55 -20.17
C SER A 48 -7.52 -0.12 -19.12
N PHE A 49 -7.81 -1.40 -18.84
CA PHE A 49 -6.99 -2.23 -17.97
C PHE A 49 -5.53 -2.30 -18.46
N PRO A 50 -4.54 -2.15 -17.57
CA PRO A 50 -3.14 -2.25 -17.95
C PRO A 50 -2.77 -3.68 -18.36
N PRO A 51 -1.76 -3.87 -19.23
CA PRO A 51 -1.28 -5.21 -19.57
C PRO A 51 -0.73 -5.92 -18.33
N LYS A 52 -1.03 -7.21 -18.22
CA LYS A 52 -0.54 -8.06 -17.15
C LYS A 52 0.83 -8.60 -17.54
N GLN A 53 1.83 -8.38 -16.68
CA GLN A 53 3.16 -8.96 -16.81
C GLN A 53 3.45 -9.88 -15.63
N THR A 54 3.91 -11.08 -15.94
CA THR A 54 4.42 -12.07 -14.99
C THR A 54 5.72 -11.60 -14.33
N THR A 55 6.11 -12.27 -13.25
CA THR A 55 7.40 -12.01 -12.59
C THR A 55 8.57 -12.25 -13.55
N GLU A 56 8.52 -13.31 -14.37
CA GLU A 56 9.57 -13.63 -15.35
C GLU A 56 9.71 -12.55 -16.42
N GLU A 57 8.60 -12.12 -17.03
CA GLU A 57 8.62 -11.04 -18.03
C GLU A 57 9.16 -9.73 -17.46
N ARG A 58 8.83 -9.42 -16.20
CA ARG A 58 9.38 -8.24 -15.53
C ARG A 58 10.87 -8.37 -15.27
N LEU A 59 11.36 -9.56 -14.92
CA LEU A 59 12.78 -9.81 -14.65
C LEU A 59 13.64 -9.87 -15.92
N ALA A 60 13.03 -10.09 -17.08
CA ALA A 60 13.71 -10.09 -18.38
C ALA A 60 14.19 -8.70 -18.83
N ASP A 61 13.77 -7.63 -18.16
CA ASP A 61 14.26 -6.28 -18.45
C ASP A 61 15.72 -6.10 -17.99
N GLU A 62 16.63 -6.04 -18.95
CA GLU A 62 18.08 -5.89 -18.75
C GLU A 62 18.46 -4.55 -18.10
N SER A 63 17.58 -3.55 -18.12
CA SER A 63 17.82 -2.24 -17.50
C SER A 63 17.61 -2.25 -15.98
N LEU A 64 17.10 -3.34 -15.41
CA LEU A 64 16.82 -3.43 -13.98
C LEU A 64 18.08 -3.44 -13.13
N SER A 65 18.10 -2.55 -12.14
CA SER A 65 19.07 -2.64 -11.04
C SER A 65 18.82 -3.90 -10.19
N GLU A 66 19.86 -4.36 -9.49
CA GLU A 66 19.76 -5.50 -8.56
C GLU A 66 18.70 -5.28 -7.48
N THR A 67 18.50 -4.03 -7.05
CA THR A 67 17.45 -3.68 -6.08
C THR A 67 16.05 -3.85 -6.67
N ALA A 68 15.87 -3.48 -7.95
CA ALA A 68 14.59 -3.63 -8.63
C ALA A 68 14.26 -5.12 -8.85
N LYS A 69 15.24 -5.93 -9.28
CA LYS A 69 15.11 -7.39 -9.41
C LYS A 69 14.67 -8.05 -8.10
N ARG A 70 15.37 -7.74 -7.00
CA ARG A 70 15.02 -8.27 -5.67
C ARG A 70 13.60 -7.90 -5.24
N ARG A 71 13.15 -6.67 -5.53
CA ARG A 71 11.80 -6.22 -5.19
C ARG A 71 10.72 -6.93 -6.00
N ILE A 72 10.97 -7.23 -7.28
CA ILE A 72 10.06 -8.00 -8.13
C ILE A 72 9.86 -9.42 -7.57
N GLN A 73 10.94 -10.02 -7.05
CA GLN A 73 10.92 -11.39 -6.51
C GLN A 73 10.32 -11.50 -5.10
N THR A 74 10.11 -10.38 -4.41
CA THR A 74 9.66 -10.41 -3.01
C THR A 74 8.14 -10.26 -2.93
N SER A 75 7.47 -11.20 -2.25
CA SER A 75 6.07 -11.08 -1.83
C SER A 75 5.97 -11.10 -0.32
N LYS A 76 5.14 -10.22 0.25
CA LYS A 76 4.92 -10.11 1.70
C LYS A 76 3.44 -9.86 1.98
N ARG A 77 2.94 -10.51 3.03
CA ARG A 77 1.70 -10.14 3.72
C ARG A 77 2.09 -9.74 5.14
N CYS A 78 1.73 -8.52 5.51
CA CYS A 78 2.05 -7.92 6.80
C CYS A 78 0.76 -7.86 7.63
N SER A 79 0.84 -8.23 8.90
CA SER A 79 -0.23 -7.98 9.87
C SER A 79 0.08 -6.66 10.61
N ASN A 80 -0.96 -5.88 10.88
CA ASN A 80 -0.92 -4.67 11.69
C ASN A 80 -1.59 -4.89 13.07
N ASP A 81 -1.82 -6.14 13.47
CA ASP A 81 -2.53 -6.49 14.72
C ASP A 81 -1.89 -5.82 15.93
N ARG A 82 -0.55 -5.80 16.00
CA ARG A 82 0.18 -5.11 17.08
C ARG A 82 -0.13 -3.62 17.15
N LEU A 83 -0.30 -2.94 16.01
CA LEU A 83 -0.61 -1.51 16.00
C LEU A 83 -2.05 -1.26 16.49
N HIS A 84 -2.99 -2.14 16.15
CA HIS A 84 -4.36 -2.14 16.68
C HIS A 84 -4.40 -2.44 18.19
N GLU A 85 -3.61 -3.41 18.67
CA GLU A 85 -3.49 -3.75 20.09
C GLU A 85 -2.97 -2.56 20.93
N LEU A 86 -2.13 -1.71 20.32
CA LEU A 86 -1.65 -0.46 20.92
C LEU A 86 -2.65 0.71 20.78
N GLY A 87 -3.86 0.45 20.28
CA GLY A 87 -4.96 1.41 20.25
C GLY A 87 -4.92 2.41 19.09
N TYR A 88 -4.15 2.15 18.03
CA TYR A 88 -4.18 3.03 16.84
C TYR A 88 -5.38 2.70 15.94
N GLU A 89 -6.18 3.71 15.61
CA GLU A 89 -7.28 3.60 14.65
C GLU A 89 -6.90 4.27 13.33
N PHE A 90 -7.05 3.54 12.22
CA PHE A 90 -6.73 4.06 10.88
C PHE A 90 -7.80 5.03 10.37
N GLU A 91 -7.36 6.18 9.86
CA GLU A 91 -8.23 7.11 9.11
C GLU A 91 -8.57 6.53 7.73
N TYR A 92 -7.62 5.81 7.12
CA TYR A 92 -7.78 5.12 5.84
C TYR A 92 -7.50 3.61 6.00
N PRO A 93 -8.47 2.85 6.54
CA PRO A 93 -8.27 1.44 6.87
C PRO A 93 -8.02 0.56 5.65
N THR A 94 -8.38 0.99 4.43
CA THR A 94 -8.02 0.28 3.20
C THR A 94 -7.53 1.24 2.11
N PHE A 95 -6.82 0.68 1.14
CA PHE A 95 -6.44 1.40 -0.07
C PHE A 95 -7.61 2.07 -0.81
N ARG A 96 -8.85 1.57 -0.67
CA ARG A 96 -10.01 2.15 -1.37
C ARG A 96 -10.35 3.53 -0.86
N GLU A 97 -10.37 3.72 0.46
CA GLU A 97 -10.54 5.03 1.07
C GLU A 97 -9.35 5.93 0.72
N GLY A 98 -8.12 5.40 0.84
CA GLY A 98 -6.89 6.17 0.61
C GLY A 98 -6.71 6.72 -0.81
N TYR A 99 -7.29 6.06 -1.81
CA TYR A 99 -7.23 6.51 -3.22
C TYR A 99 -8.48 7.30 -3.66
N ARG A 100 -9.51 7.42 -2.82
CA ARG A 100 -10.80 8.01 -3.23
C ARG A 100 -10.67 9.42 -3.78
N ASP A 101 -9.89 10.28 -3.11
CA ASP A 101 -9.71 11.66 -3.56
C ASP A 101 -8.83 11.73 -4.81
N ALA A 102 -7.75 10.94 -4.89
CA ALA A 102 -6.92 10.87 -6.09
C ALA A 102 -7.71 10.39 -7.33
N VAL A 103 -8.60 9.41 -7.15
CA VAL A 103 -9.53 8.95 -8.21
C VAL A 103 -10.51 10.07 -8.61
N ARG A 104 -11.08 10.78 -7.63
CA ARG A 104 -11.99 11.90 -7.90
C ARG A 104 -11.29 12.98 -8.72
N ASP A 105 -10.11 13.38 -8.29
CA ASP A 105 -9.30 14.39 -8.97
C ASP A 105 -8.95 13.94 -10.40
N TYR A 106 -8.60 12.67 -10.59
CA TYR A 106 -8.32 12.11 -11.91
C TYR A 106 -9.53 12.22 -12.87
N ARG A 107 -10.75 11.94 -12.40
CA ARG A 107 -11.96 11.97 -13.23
C ARG A 107 -12.50 13.38 -13.51
N GLN A 108 -12.06 14.38 -12.73
CA GLN A 108 -12.47 15.77 -12.90
C GLN A 108 -11.54 16.58 -13.81
N ASN A 109 -10.36 16.02 -14.14
CA ASN A 109 -9.42 16.56 -15.11
C ASN A 109 -9.64 15.95 -16.48
#